data_AF-A0A962H2U9-F1
#
_entry.id   AF-A0A962H2U9-F1
#
_cell.length_a   1.000
_cell.length_b   1.000
_cell.length_c   1.000
_cell.angle_alpha   90.00
_cell.angle_beta   90.00
_cell.angle_gamma   90.00
#
_symmetry.space_group_name_H-M   'P 1'
#
loop_
_entity.id
_entity.type
_entity.pdbx_description
1 polymer ?
#
loop_
_entity_poly.entity_id
_entity_poly.type
_entity_poly.pdbx_seq_one_letter_code
_entity_poly.pdbx_strand_id
1 'polypeptide(L)'
;MAKNTSILLGEHFESFIGSQLESGRFNSASEVIRAGLRLLENSENQLEILRNHLKISEAQADTGEYADYSLASLIAEMDAEYDANKK
;
A
#
# COMPACT_ATOMS: atom_id res chain seq x y z
N MET A 1 9.03 -19.09 -13.50
CA MET A 1 8.25 -20.35 -13.51
C MET A 1 7.45 -20.41 -12.22
N ALA A 2 6.14 -20.68 -12.29
CA ALA A 2 5.35 -20.91 -11.08
C ALA A 2 5.85 -22.19 -10.39
N LYS A 3 6.22 -22.10 -9.11
CA LYS A 3 6.52 -23.27 -8.27
C LYS A 3 5.23 -23.69 -7.58
N ASN A 4 4.86 -24.97 -7.72
CA ASN A 4 3.78 -25.56 -6.94
C ASN A 4 4.29 -25.81 -5.52
N THR A 5 3.61 -25.25 -4.53
CA THR A 5 3.97 -25.36 -3.11
C THR A 5 2.82 -26.01 -2.37
N SER A 6 3.11 -27.10 -1.67
CA SER A 6 2.17 -27.70 -0.72
C SER A 6 2.30 -26.99 0.62
N ILE A 7 1.18 -26.59 1.22
CA ILE A 7 1.13 -25.81 2.46
C ILE A 7 0.12 -26.49 3.39
N LEU A 8 0.49 -26.66 4.66
CA LEU A 8 -0.44 -27.11 5.70
C LEU A 8 -1.13 -25.90 6.29
N LEU A 9 -2.46 -25.93 6.32
CA LEU A 9 -3.29 -24.88 6.92
C LEU A 9 -3.90 -25.41 8.22
N GLY A 10 -4.05 -24.55 9.21
CA GLY A 10 -4.84 -24.86 10.40
C GLY A 10 -6.33 -24.74 10.14
N GLU A 11 -7.15 -25.37 10.99
CA GLU A 11 -8.61 -25.43 10.86
C GLU A 11 -9.27 -24.06 10.62
N HIS A 12 -8.78 -23.01 11.28
CA HIS A 12 -9.26 -21.63 11.10
C HIS A 12 -9.17 -21.17 9.63
N PHE A 13 -8.03 -21.38 8.99
CA PHE A 13 -7.83 -20.93 7.61
C PHE A 13 -8.54 -21.84 6.60
N GLU A 14 -8.69 -23.12 6.91
CA GLU A 14 -9.52 -24.01 6.09
C GLU A 14 -10.98 -23.56 6.08
N SER A 15 -11.54 -23.25 7.25
CA SER A 15 -12.91 -22.74 7.37
C SER A 15 -13.08 -21.40 6.63
N PHE A 16 -12.13 -20.47 6.79
CA PHE A 16 -12.14 -19.19 6.08
C PHE A 16 -12.09 -19.38 4.56
N ILE A 17 -11.18 -20.22 4.05
CA ILE A 17 -11.09 -20.49 2.61
C ILE A 17 -12.38 -21.14 2.11
N GLY A 18 -12.92 -22.11 2.86
CA GLY A 18 -14.21 -22.75 2.55
C GLY A 18 -15.32 -21.72 2.38
N SER A 19 -15.47 -20.79 3.33
CA SER A 19 -16.50 -19.74 3.26
C SER A 19 -16.30 -18.79 2.07
N GLN A 20 -15.04 -18.49 1.70
CA GLN A 20 -14.74 -17.68 0.52
C GLN A 20 -15.09 -18.40 -0.79
N LEU A 21 -14.92 -19.72 -0.86
CA LEU A 21 -15.32 -20.52 -2.02
C LEU A 21 -16.84 -20.66 -2.11
N GLU A 22 -17.51 -20.96 -1.00
CA GLU A 22 -18.98 -21.05 -0.93
C GLU A 22 -19.68 -19.75 -1.33
N SER A 23 -19.07 -18.60 -1.01
CA SER A 23 -19.59 -17.29 -1.44
C SER A 23 -19.52 -17.06 -2.96
N GLY A 24 -18.79 -17.89 -3.70
CA GLY A 24 -18.54 -17.72 -5.14
C GLY A 24 -17.53 -16.62 -5.48
N ARG A 25 -16.92 -15.98 -4.47
CA ARG A 25 -15.92 -14.91 -4.68
C ARG A 25 -14.63 -15.41 -5.31
N PHE A 26 -14.27 -16.66 -5.05
CA PHE A 26 -13.06 -17.30 -5.58
C PHE A 26 -13.36 -18.71 -6.07
N ASN A 27 -12.61 -19.18 -7.08
CA ASN A 27 -12.82 -20.50 -7.70
C ASN A 27 -11.89 -21.57 -7.12
N SER A 28 -10.85 -21.19 -6.38
CA SER A 28 -9.93 -22.15 -5.74
C SER A 28 -9.24 -21.58 -4.51
N ALA A 29 -8.83 -22.47 -3.59
CA ALA A 29 -8.02 -22.10 -2.43
C ALA A 29 -6.75 -21.33 -2.82
N SER A 30 -6.11 -21.74 -3.93
CA SER A 30 -4.93 -21.08 -4.47
C SER A 30 -5.19 -19.63 -4.89
N GLU A 31 -6.40 -19.28 -5.33
CA GLU A 31 -6.77 -17.89 -5.62
C GLU A 31 -6.92 -17.06 -4.34
N VAL A 32 -7.56 -17.63 -3.31
CA VAL A 32 -7.69 -16.98 -1.99
C VAL A 32 -6.32 -16.70 -1.40
N ILE A 33 -5.42 -17.69 -1.43
CA ILE A 33 -4.05 -17.55 -0.92
C ILE A 33 -3.29 -16.47 -1.69
N ARG A 34 -3.37 -16.46 -3.02
CA ARG A 34 -2.72 -15.41 -3.83
C ARG A 34 -3.28 -14.02 -3.55
N ALA A 35 -4.59 -13.90 -3.34
CA ALA A 35 -5.21 -12.63 -2.99
C ALA A 35 -4.72 -12.14 -1.61
N GLY A 36 -4.62 -13.04 -0.63
CA GLY A 36 -4.04 -12.74 0.68
C GLY A 36 -2.58 -12.29 0.60
N LEU A 37 -1.75 -13.03 -0.15
CA LEU A 37 -0.33 -12.67 -0.34
C LEU A 37 -0.17 -11.32 -1.04
N ARG A 38 -1.00 -11.00 -2.04
CA ARG A 38 -0.97 -9.69 -2.70
C ARG A 38 -1.33 -8.56 -1.74
N LEU A 39 -2.30 -8.78 -0.85
CA LEU A 39 -2.65 -7.78 0.16
C LEU A 39 -1.50 -7.56 1.14
N LEU A 40 -0.85 -8.65 1.58
CA LEU A 40 0.33 -8.57 2.45
C LEU A 40 1.48 -7.82 1.77
N GLU A 41 1.82 -8.18 0.53
CA GLU A 41 2.85 -7.51 -0.26
C GLU A 41 2.59 -6.00 -0.39
N ASN A 42 1.34 -5.61 -0.70
CA ASN A 42 0.96 -4.21 -0.79
C ASN A 42 1.14 -3.48 0.54
N SER A 43 0.74 -4.10 1.65
CA SER A 43 0.87 -3.52 2.99
C SER A 43 2.35 -3.34 3.38
N GLU A 44 3.18 -4.36 3.16
CA GLU A 44 4.61 -4.29 3.45
C GLU A 44 5.30 -3.22 2.59
N ASN A 45 4.98 -3.13 1.30
CA ASN A 45 5.51 -2.10 0.40
C ASN A 45 5.14 -0.68 0.86
N GLN A 46 3.87 -0.44 1.20
CA GLN A 46 3.43 0.86 1.71
C GLN A 46 4.17 1.25 3.00
N LEU A 47 4.37 0.28 3.88
CA LEU A 47 5.02 0.48 5.16
C LEU A 47 6.53 0.72 4.98
N GLU A 48 7.17 0.03 4.06
CA GLU A 48 8.56 0.27 3.69
C GLU A 48 8.76 1.68 3.12
N ILE A 49 7.90 2.09 2.17
CA ILE A 49 7.92 3.45 1.60
C ILE A 49 7.79 4.49 2.72
N LEU A 50 6.84 4.32 3.63
CA LEU A 50 6.64 5.24 4.76
C LEU A 50 7.88 5.31 5.66
N ARG A 51 8.45 4.15 6.03
CA ARG A 51 9.68 4.09 6.83
C ARG A 51 10.84 4.80 6.15
N ASN A 52 10.98 4.64 4.84
CA ASN A 52 12.04 5.30 4.07
C ASN A 52 11.84 6.82 4.06
N HIS A 53 10.62 7.30 3.83
CA HIS A 53 10.32 8.73 3.91
C HIS A 53 10.59 9.31 5.30
N LEU A 54 10.19 8.60 6.37
CA LEU A 54 10.46 9.06 7.74
C LEU A 54 11.96 9.17 8.01
N LYS A 55 12.76 8.16 7.64
CA LYS A 55 14.22 8.21 7.78
C LYS A 55 14.85 9.39 7.04
N ILE A 56 14.41 9.66 5.82
CA ILE A 56 14.88 10.80 5.05
C ILE A 56 14.52 12.11 5.77
N SER A 57 13.26 12.25 6.22
CA SER A 57 12.81 13.46 6.91
C SER A 57 13.49 13.69 8.26
N GLU A 58 13.80 12.63 9.00
CA GLU A 58 14.52 12.70 10.28
C GLU A 58 15.96 13.18 10.05
N ALA A 59 16.65 12.61 9.05
CA ALA A 59 17.99 13.05 8.68
C ALA A 59 18.03 14.52 8.21
N GLN A 60 17.00 14.98 7.47
CA GLN A 60 16.86 16.38 7.07
C GLN A 60 16.59 17.29 8.28
N ALA A 61 15.72 16.87 9.20
CA ALA A 61 15.42 17.62 10.41
C ALA A 61 16.66 17.79 11.30
N ASP A 62 17.49 16.74 11.42
CA ASP A 62 18.75 16.77 12.17
C ASP A 62 19.76 17.78 11.59
N THR A 63 19.75 18.01 10.28
CA THR A 63 20.59 19.04 9.63
C THR A 63 19.91 20.41 9.56
N GLY A 64 18.69 20.54 10.07
CA GLY A 64 17.90 21.78 10.02
C GLY A 64 17.28 22.08 8.65
N GLU A 65 17.27 21.11 7.74
CA GLU A 65 16.66 21.21 6.42
C GLU A 65 15.15 20.97 6.53
N TYR A 66 14.39 22.07 6.65
CA TYR A 66 12.94 22.05 6.59
C TYR A 66 12.45 22.70 5.29
N ALA A 67 11.30 22.25 4.80
CA ALA A 67 10.63 22.94 3.71
C ALA A 67 10.18 24.33 4.19
N ASP A 68 10.55 25.37 3.47
CA ASP A 68 9.97 26.70 3.63
C ASP A 68 8.54 26.67 3.05
N TYR A 69 7.57 26.35 3.91
CA TYR A 69 6.21 26.02 3.51
C TYR A 69 5.20 26.88 4.29
N SER A 70 4.29 27.51 3.55
CA SER A 70 3.11 28.19 4.09
C SER A 70 1.86 27.69 3.38
N LEU A 71 0.79 27.46 4.14
CA LEU A 71 -0.50 27.09 3.55
C LEU A 71 -0.97 28.14 2.54
N ALA A 72 -0.72 29.42 2.81
CA ALA A 72 -1.10 30.51 1.91
C ALA A 72 -0.32 30.48 0.60
N SER A 73 0.97 30.14 0.63
CA SER A 73 1.78 30.04 -0.60
C SER A 73 1.38 28.83 -1.43
N LEU A 74 1.07 27.68 -0.81
CA LEU A 74 0.58 26.51 -1.53
C LEU A 74 -0.76 26.80 -2.23
N ILE A 75 -1.71 27.43 -1.54
CA ILE A 75 -3.01 27.76 -2.14
C ILE A 75 -2.81 28.69 -3.35
N ALA A 76 -1.98 29.71 -3.21
CA ALA A 76 -1.68 30.63 -4.32
C ALA A 76 -1.03 29.93 -5.52
N GLU A 77 -0.14 28.95 -5.28
CA GLU A 77 0.48 28.12 -6.32
C GLU A 77 -0.55 27.25 -7.04
N MET A 78 -1.40 26.54 -6.28
CA MET A 78 -2.46 25.69 -6.84
C MET A 78 -3.48 26.49 -7.66
N ASP A 79 -3.88 27.68 -7.19
CA ASP A 79 -4.80 28.56 -7.92
C ASP A 79 -4.18 29.04 -9.24
N ALA A 80 -2.89 29.41 -9.22
CA ALA A 80 -2.18 29.83 -10.42
C ALA A 80 -2.03 28.69 -11.45
N GLU A 81 -1.73 27.46 -11.00
CA GLU A 81 -1.69 26.28 -11.88
C GLU A 81 -3.06 25.96 -12.49
N TYR A 82 -4.13 26.06 -11.70
CA TYR A 82 -5.49 25.83 -12.19
C TYR A 82 -5.88 26.83 -13.28
N ASP A 83 -5.58 28.11 -13.08
CA ASP A 83 -5.85 29.16 -14.06
C ASP A 83 -4.97 29.03 -15.32
N ALA A 84 -3.73 28.57 -15.18
CA ALA A 84 -2.83 28.32 -16.31
C ALA A 84 -3.30 27.15 -17.19
N ASN A 85 -3.83 26.09 -16.59
CA ASN A 85 -4.34 24.90 -17.29
C ASN A 85 -5.73 25.10 -17.92
N LYS A 86 -6.39 26.23 -17.66
CA LYS A 86 -7.69 26.58 -18.22
C LYS A 86 -7.61 27.31 -19.57
N LYS A 87 -6.42 27.74 -19.98
CA LYS A 87 -6.14 28.29 -21.32
C LYS A 87 -5.81 27.19 -22.32
#